data_AF-A0A2E7CY86-F1
#
_entry.id   AF-A0A2E7CY86-F1
#
_cell.length_a   1.000
_cell.length_b   1.000
_cell.length_c   1.000
_cell.angle_alpha   90.00
_cell.angle_beta   90.00
_cell.angle_gamma   90.00
#
_symmetry.space_group_name_H-M   'P 1'
#
loop_
_entity.id
_entity.type
_entity.pdbx_description
1 polymer ?
#
loop_
_entity_poly.entity_id
_entity_poly.type
_entity_poly.pdbx_seq_one_letter_code
_entity_poly.pdbx_strand_id
1 'polypeptide(L)'
;MPQHQSNADFDYIVIGSGAGGGPLAADLARAGFRVLVMEAGSDDANDVMTQVPAFHSMASKDEDISWEFFVDHYSQNPERDFKY
;
A
#
# COMPACT_ATOMS: atom_id res chain seq x y z
N MET A 1 -8.39 31.49 -10.74
CA MET A 1 -8.56 30.03 -10.67
C MET A 1 -9.83 29.74 -9.88
N PRO A 2 -10.83 29.04 -10.42
CA PRO A 2 -11.98 28.64 -9.62
C PRO A 2 -11.51 27.66 -8.55
N GLN A 3 -11.78 27.95 -7.28
CA GLN A 3 -11.52 27.02 -6.18
C GLN A 3 -12.57 25.92 -6.25
N HIS A 4 -12.15 24.68 -6.49
CA HIS A 4 -13.01 23.51 -6.34
C HIS A 4 -13.09 23.18 -4.84
N GLN A 5 -14.00 23.82 -4.11
CA GLN A 5 -14.39 23.36 -2.77
C GLN A 5 -15.64 22.49 -2.90
N SER A 6 -15.42 21.18 -2.99
CA SER A 6 -16.40 20.22 -2.50
C SER A 6 -15.79 19.61 -1.25
N ASN A 7 -16.26 20.03 -0.06
CA ASN A 7 -16.04 19.22 1.15
C ASN A 7 -16.87 17.95 0.95
N ALA A 8 -16.28 16.97 0.27
CA ALA A 8 -16.85 15.63 0.26
C ALA A 8 -16.72 15.11 1.70
N ASP A 9 -17.82 15.17 2.44
CA ASP A 9 -17.85 14.56 3.77
C ASP A 9 -17.71 13.03 3.59
N PHE A 10 -16.74 12.44 4.29
CA PHE A 10 -16.56 11.00 4.38
C PHE A 10 -16.74 10.59 5.83
N ASP A 11 -17.37 9.44 6.05
CA ASP A 11 -17.53 8.87 7.39
C ASP A 11 -16.24 8.17 7.83
N TYR A 12 -15.48 7.63 6.87
CA TYR A 12 -14.17 6.99 7.09
C TYR A 12 -13.18 7.36 5.99
N ILE A 13 -11.91 7.52 6.38
CA ILE A 13 -10.77 7.62 5.48
C ILE A 13 -9.84 6.45 5.78
N VAL A 14 -9.59 5.60 4.78
CA VAL A 14 -8.68 4.46 4.86
C VAL A 14 -7.40 4.81 4.10
N ILE A 15 -6.27 4.80 4.81
CA ILE A 15 -4.95 5.06 4.22
C ILE A 15 -4.26 3.73 3.97
N GLY A 16 -4.02 3.40 2.70
CA GLY A 16 -3.47 2.14 2.21
C GLY A 16 -4.56 1.11 1.90
N SER A 17 -4.70 0.71 0.64
CA SER A 17 -5.64 -0.30 0.15
C SER A 17 -5.05 -1.72 0.11
N GLY A 18 -3.94 -1.94 0.83
CA GLY A 18 -3.32 -3.26 0.96
C GLY A 18 -4.22 -4.30 1.63
N ALA A 19 -3.65 -5.46 1.98
CA ALA A 19 -4.40 -6.65 2.42
C ALA A 19 -5.39 -6.41 3.57
N GLY A 20 -5.15 -5.43 4.44
CA GLY A 20 -6.08 -5.03 5.50
C GLY A 20 -7.05 -3.91 5.10
N GLY A 21 -6.57 -2.87 4.43
CA GLY A 21 -7.36 -1.66 4.15
C GLY A 21 -8.39 -1.84 3.05
N GLY A 22 -8.08 -2.60 1.99
CA GLY A 22 -9.01 -2.87 0.89
C GLY A 22 -10.30 -3.57 1.37
N PRO A 23 -10.20 -4.73 2.06
CA PRO A 23 -11.36 -5.42 2.62
C PRO A 23 -12.15 -4.56 3.62
N LEU A 24 -11.47 -3.83 4.51
CA LEU A 24 -12.10 -2.92 5.47
C LEU A 24 -12.93 -1.85 4.75
N ALA A 25 -12.35 -1.17 3.76
CA ALA A 25 -13.04 -0.13 2.99
C ALA A 25 -14.27 -0.70 2.27
N ALA A 26 -14.14 -1.89 1.67
CA ALA A 26 -15.24 -2.55 0.97
C ALA A 26 -16.40 -2.88 1.92
N ASP A 27 -16.11 -3.38 3.12
CA ASP A 27 -17.15 -3.73 4.09
C ASP A 27 -17.83 -2.50 4.69
N LEU A 28 -17.08 -1.42 4.97
CA LEU A 28 -17.65 -0.14 5.39
C LEU A 28 -18.55 0.47 4.30
N ALA A 29 -18.13 0.42 3.04
CA ALA A 29 -18.94 0.90 1.92
C ALA A 29 -20.22 0.06 1.75
N ARG A 30 -20.14 -1.27 1.88
CA ARG A 30 -21.31 -2.17 1.86
C ARG A 30 -22.27 -1.92 3.02
N ALA A 31 -21.77 -1.49 4.17
CA ALA A 31 -22.58 -1.09 5.31
C ALA A 31 -23.26 0.29 5.14
N GLY A 32 -23.00 0.98 4.03
CA GLY A 32 -23.65 2.25 3.67
C GLY A 32 -22.89 3.51 4.06
N PHE A 33 -21.64 3.38 4.54
CA PHE A 33 -20.80 4.54 4.86
C PHE A 33 -20.13 5.12 3.61
N ARG A 34 -19.90 6.44 3.61
CA ARG A 34 -19.05 7.11 2.61
C ARG A 34 -17.60 6.94 3.01
N VAL A 35 -16.85 6.18 2.22
CA VAL A 35 -15.46 5.84 2.51
C VAL A 35 -14.56 6.44 1.44
N LEU A 36 -13.54 7.19 1.88
CA LEU A 36 -12.41 7.57 1.03
C LEU A 36 -11.28 6.58 1.25
N VAL A 37 -10.70 6.06 0.17
CA VAL A 37 -9.47 5.28 0.21
C VAL A 37 -8.35 6.13 -0.41
N MET A 38 -7.22 6.22 0.27
CA MET A 38 -6.01 6.84 -0.25
C MET A 38 -4.91 5.79 -0.32
N GLU A 39 -4.45 5.49 -1.53
CA GLU A 39 -3.35 4.57 -1.80
C GLU A 39 -2.18 5.35 -2.39
N ALA A 40 -0.96 4.96 -2.04
CA ALA A 40 0.25 5.59 -2.56
C ALA A 40 0.63 5.06 -3.94
N GLY A 41 0.37 3.77 -4.18
CA GLY A 41 0.54 3.13 -5.48
C GLY A 41 -0.56 3.50 -6.49
N SER A 42 -0.35 3.08 -7.73
CA SER A 42 -1.30 3.18 -8.85
C SER A 42 -2.29 2.00 -8.88
N ASP A 43 -3.35 2.15 -9.69
CA ASP A 43 -4.30 1.07 -9.99
C ASP A 43 -3.75 0.14 -11.09
N ASP A 44 -2.74 -0.67 -10.73
CA ASP A 44 -2.07 -1.60 -11.65
C ASP A 44 -2.57 -3.04 -11.50
N ALA A 45 -3.85 -3.19 -11.16
CA ALA A 45 -4.47 -4.50 -10.97
C ALA A 45 -4.38 -5.39 -12.23
N ASN A 46 -4.13 -4.83 -13.41
CA ASN A 46 -4.05 -5.57 -14.67
C ASN A 46 -2.61 -5.84 -15.14
N ASP A 47 -1.59 -5.47 -14.37
CA ASP A 47 -0.21 -5.77 -14.73
C ASP A 47 0.06 -7.28 -14.67
N VAL A 48 0.65 -7.82 -15.73
CA VAL A 48 1.09 -9.21 -15.81
C VAL A 48 2.07 -9.55 -14.68
N MET A 49 2.90 -8.59 -14.26
CA MET A 49 3.86 -8.75 -13.17
C MET A 49 3.18 -9.04 -11.82
N THR A 50 1.99 -8.46 -11.58
CA THR A 50 1.22 -8.66 -10.34
C THR A 50 0.22 -9.81 -10.44
N GLN A 51 -0.22 -10.15 -11.66
CA GLN A 51 -1.21 -11.20 -11.91
C GLN A 51 -0.63 -12.63 -11.98
N VAL A 52 0.61 -12.80 -12.42
CA VAL A 52 1.23 -14.13 -12.59
C VAL A 52 2.02 -14.51 -11.33
N PRO A 53 1.58 -15.50 -10.51
CA PRO A 53 2.25 -15.81 -9.24
C PRO A 53 3.71 -16.25 -9.39
N ALA A 54 4.07 -16.83 -10.53
CA ALA A 54 5.44 -17.23 -10.84
C ALA A 54 6.41 -16.04 -10.92
N PHE A 55 5.91 -14.81 -11.06
CA PHE A 55 6.71 -13.58 -11.20
C PHE A 55 6.93 -12.82 -9.89
N HIS A 56 6.51 -13.37 -8.73
CA HIS A 56 6.61 -12.68 -7.43
C HIS A 56 8.03 -12.17 -7.10
N SER A 57 9.08 -12.87 -7.54
CA SER A 57 10.47 -12.49 -7.27
C SER A 57 10.90 -11.23 -8.02
N MET A 58 10.28 -10.97 -9.18
CA MET A 58 10.48 -9.75 -9.94
C MET A 58 9.57 -8.64 -9.38
N ALA A 59 8.29 -8.94 -9.15
CA ALA A 59 7.32 -7.99 -8.60
C ALA A 59 7.75 -7.41 -7.24
N SER A 60 8.38 -8.22 -6.37
CA SER A 60 8.87 -7.76 -5.06
C SER A 60 10.04 -6.77 -5.10
N LYS A 61 10.59 -6.50 -6.29
CA LYS A 61 11.70 -5.57 -6.53
C LYS A 61 11.38 -4.53 -7.59
N ASP A 62 10.13 -4.49 -8.03
CA ASP A 62 9.69 -3.56 -9.05
C ASP A 62 9.51 -2.18 -8.43
N GLU A 63 10.11 -1.15 -9.04
CA GLU A 63 10.14 0.22 -8.53
C GLU A 63 8.75 0.86 -8.48
N ASP A 64 7.80 0.40 -9.32
CA ASP A 64 6.45 0.96 -9.40
C ASP A 64 5.53 0.46 -8.28
N ILE A 65 5.84 -0.71 -7.68
CA ILE A 65 4.99 -1.38 -6.68
C ILE A 65 5.72 -1.75 -5.38
N SER A 66 6.99 -1.36 -5.22
CA SER A 66 7.79 -1.59 -4.02
C SER A 66 8.12 -0.28 -3.30
N TRP A 67 8.02 -0.31 -1.98
CA TRP A 67 8.48 0.78 -1.11
C TRP A 67 9.99 0.77 -0.85
N GLU A 68 10.68 -0.33 -1.19
CA GLU A 68 12.12 -0.53 -0.98
C GLU A 68 12.60 -0.19 0.45
N PHE A 69 11.81 -0.52 1.47
CA PHE A 69 12.24 -0.36 2.85
C PHE A 69 13.49 -1.21 3.14
N PHE A 70 14.49 -0.59 3.76
CA PHE A 70 15.69 -1.26 4.23
C PHE A 70 15.76 -1.20 5.76
N VAL A 71 16.41 -2.19 6.34
CA VAL A 71 16.68 -2.25 7.78
C VAL A 71 18.16 -1.92 8.00
N ASP A 72 18.43 -0.89 8.80
CA ASP A 72 19.79 -0.63 9.27
C ASP A 72 20.10 -1.54 10.46
N HIS A 73 20.97 -2.53 10.21
CA HIS A 73 21.33 -3.54 11.21
C HIS A 73 22.50 -3.14 12.13
N TYR A 74 23.28 -2.10 11.81
CA TYR A 74 24.61 -1.90 12.42
C TYR A 74 24.92 -0.47 12.86
N SER A 75 23.93 0.43 12.89
CA SER A 75 24.13 1.81 13.40
C SER A 75 24.69 1.89 14.83
N GLN A 76 24.59 0.83 15.65
CA GLN A 76 25.04 0.85 17.05
C GLN A 76 26.07 -0.22 17.46
N ASN A 77 26.39 -1.21 16.62
CA ASN A 77 27.46 -2.17 16.94
C ASN A 77 28.00 -2.86 15.67
N PRO A 78 29.24 -2.57 15.21
CA PRO A 78 29.80 -3.15 13.99
C PRO A 78 30.23 -4.62 14.12
N GLU A 79 30.21 -5.19 15.31
CA GLU A 79 30.55 -6.61 15.51
C GLU A 79 29.36 -7.51 15.16
N ARG A 80 29.56 -8.37 14.15
CA ARG A 80 28.61 -9.42 13.78
C ARG A 80 28.48 -10.43 14.92
N ASP A 81 27.31 -10.49 15.56
CA ASP A 81 26.92 -11.66 16.35
C ASP A 81 26.57 -12.79 15.39
N PHE A 82 27.50 -13.73 15.18
CA PHE A 82 27.26 -14.95 14.41
C PHE A 82 26.34 -15.86 15.22
N LYS A 83 25.05 -15.57 15.17
CA LYS A 83 24.03 -16.43 15.78
C LYS A 83 23.30 -17.24 14.72
N TYR A 84 24.09 -17.94 13.91
CA TYR A 84 23.89 -19.29 13.35
C TYR A 84 25.25 -19.85 12.97
#